data_AF-A0A4U7BZE8-F1
#
_entry.id   AF-A0A4U7BZE8-F1
#
_cell.length_a   1.000
_cell.length_b   1.000
_cell.length_c   1.000
_cell.angle_alpha   90.00
_cell.angle_beta   90.00
_cell.angle_gamma   90.00
#
_symmetry.space_group_name_H-M   'P 1'
#
loop_
_entity.id
_entity.type
_entity.pdbx_description
1 polymer ?
#
loop_
_entity_poly.entity_id
_entity_poly.type
_entity_poly.pdbx_seq_one_letter_code
_entity_poly.pdbx_strand_id
1 'polypeptide(L)'
;MIGSLLDFLSALDLLTAIISVILGFILKMVWDVVSFRLRRRRQSIRDDIKWFRELRTLARQIVIATRVTRSNSNVTEDAGDEFLDLIEGNEDVELDEEMREVVTEFVQEAKDSALERQEMRMESLYEELLTHVATRDIELEDGELDYVLDLLHFTHLMPLNSVELSNKEKTPAEETGKRVTVICELRIEDLESDLSLWRSIVSRIK
;
A
#
# COMPACT_ATOMS: atom_id res chain seq x y z
N MET A 1 29.05 -36.73 66.55
CA MET A 1 29.05 -35.30 66.17
C MET A 1 29.59 -35.02 64.77
N ILE A 2 30.65 -35.69 64.30
CA ILE A 2 31.17 -35.48 62.92
C ILE A 2 30.23 -36.05 61.84
N GLY A 3 29.57 -37.19 62.09
CA GLY A 3 28.61 -37.79 61.15
C GLY A 3 27.37 -36.94 60.86
N SER A 4 26.85 -36.20 61.84
CA SER A 4 25.67 -35.34 61.62
C SER A 4 25.98 -34.04 60.89
N LEU A 5 27.25 -33.59 60.90
CA LEU A 5 27.71 -32.43 60.12
C LEU A 5 27.87 -32.78 58.64
N LEU A 6 28.32 -34.01 58.34
CA LEU A 6 28.44 -34.52 56.97
C LEU A 6 27.07 -34.76 56.32
N ASP A 7 26.10 -35.31 57.05
CA ASP A 7 24.71 -35.45 56.55
C ASP A 7 24.06 -34.08 56.32
N PHE A 8 24.35 -33.08 57.15
CA PHE A 8 23.84 -31.72 56.97
C PHE A 8 24.45 -31.02 55.75
N LEU A 9 25.76 -31.19 55.51
CA LEU A 9 26.46 -30.69 54.33
C LEU A 9 25.96 -31.37 53.05
N SER A 10 25.72 -32.69 53.09
CA SER A 10 25.17 -33.44 51.96
C SER A 10 23.73 -33.03 51.63
N ALA A 11 22.90 -32.78 52.64
CA ALA A 11 21.54 -32.25 52.45
C ALA A 11 21.55 -30.84 51.85
N LEU A 12 22.51 -30.00 52.23
CA LEU A 12 22.71 -28.67 51.66
C LEU A 12 23.14 -28.71 50.18
N ASP A 13 24.04 -29.64 49.83
CA ASP A 13 24.53 -29.83 48.45
C ASP A 13 23.44 -30.41 47.53
N LEU A 14 22.58 -31.27 48.06
CA LEU A 14 21.38 -31.74 47.37
C LEU A 14 20.39 -30.59 47.13
N LEU A 15 20.23 -29.69 48.09
CA LEU A 15 19.28 -28.58 48.03
C LEU A 15 19.76 -27.49 47.04
N THR A 16 21.06 -27.18 47.01
CA THR A 16 21.66 -26.32 45.98
C THR A 16 21.55 -26.94 44.58
N ALA A 17 21.74 -28.25 44.45
CA ALA A 17 21.54 -28.95 43.18
C ALA A 17 20.08 -28.86 42.69
N ILE A 18 19.10 -29.06 43.57
CA ILE A 18 17.67 -28.92 43.25
C ILE A 18 17.36 -27.47 42.82
N ILE A 19 17.85 -26.47 43.57
CA ILE A 19 17.67 -25.06 43.22
C ILE A 19 18.30 -24.75 41.85
N SER A 20 19.49 -25.28 41.55
CA SER A 20 20.16 -25.10 40.26
C SER A 20 19.36 -25.70 39.11
N VAL A 21 18.79 -26.89 39.28
CA VAL A 21 17.93 -27.53 38.26
C VAL A 21 16.65 -26.72 38.03
N ILE A 22 16.00 -26.26 39.09
CA ILE A 22 14.80 -25.42 38.99
C ILE A 22 15.13 -24.10 38.31
N LEU A 23 16.24 -23.46 38.69
CA LEU A 23 16.69 -22.20 38.09
C LEU A 23 16.99 -22.38 36.59
N GLY A 24 17.67 -23.45 36.21
CA GLY A 24 17.92 -23.80 34.81
C GLY A 24 16.63 -24.02 34.02
N PHE A 25 15.62 -24.66 34.63
CA PHE A 25 14.31 -24.87 34.03
C PHE A 25 13.55 -23.55 33.84
N ILE A 26 13.54 -22.67 34.84
CA ILE A 26 12.93 -21.33 34.77
C ILE A 26 13.60 -20.49 33.69
N LEU A 27 14.94 -20.45 33.65
CA LEU A 27 15.68 -19.71 32.63
C LEU A 27 15.34 -20.21 31.22
N LYS A 28 15.26 -21.52 31.03
CA LYS A 28 14.86 -22.11 29.75
C LYS A 28 13.43 -21.72 29.37
N MET A 29 12.49 -21.82 30.30
CA MET A 29 11.08 -21.47 30.04
C MET A 29 10.93 -19.98 29.69
N VAL A 30 11.59 -19.09 30.44
CA VAL A 30 11.59 -17.65 30.16
C VAL A 30 12.20 -17.38 28.79
N TRP A 31 13.32 -18.02 28.46
CA TRP A 31 13.96 -17.87 27.15
C TRP A 31 13.07 -18.35 26.00
N ASP A 32 12.40 -19.49 26.14
CA ASP A 32 11.51 -20.04 25.12
C ASP A 32 10.30 -19.12 24.89
N VAL A 33 9.68 -18.58 25.96
CA VAL A 33 8.56 -17.63 25.85
C VAL A 33 8.99 -16.30 25.22
N VAL A 34 10.12 -15.75 25.66
CA VAL A 34 10.64 -14.49 25.12
C VAL A 34 11.02 -14.66 23.66
N SER A 35 11.75 -15.72 23.29
CA SER A 35 12.15 -15.97 21.91
C SER A 35 10.95 -16.21 20.98
N PHE A 36 9.90 -16.91 21.46
CA PHE A 36 8.66 -17.07 20.71
C PHE A 36 7.94 -15.74 20.47
N ARG A 37 7.76 -14.93 21.53
CA ARG A 37 7.14 -13.59 21.41
C ARG A 37 7.92 -12.68 20.48
N LEU A 38 9.25 -12.71 20.54
CA LEU A 38 10.13 -11.93 19.67
C LEU A 38 9.99 -12.37 18.20
N ARG A 39 9.95 -13.67 17.91
CA ARG A 39 9.72 -14.17 16.55
C ARG A 39 8.35 -13.74 16.02
N ARG A 40 7.31 -13.84 16.84
CA ARG A 40 5.95 -13.42 16.47
C ARG A 40 5.87 -11.92 16.19
N ARG A 41 6.46 -11.08 17.05
CA ARG A 41 6.51 -9.62 16.84
C ARG A 41 7.28 -9.24 15.57
N ARG A 42 8.39 -9.92 15.30
CA ARG A 42 9.16 -9.72 14.06
C ARG A 42 8.37 -10.08 12.82
N GLN A 43 7.59 -11.17 12.88
CA GLN A 43 6.74 -11.58 11.77
C GLN A 43 5.62 -10.55 11.55
N SER A 44 4.97 -10.08 12.62
CA SER A 44 3.98 -8.99 12.57
C SER A 44 4.52 -7.77 11.84
N ILE A 45 5.67 -7.22 12.29
CA ILE A 45 6.27 -6.02 11.68
C ILE A 45 6.58 -6.23 10.18
N ARG A 46 7.06 -7.43 9.80
CA ARG A 46 7.30 -7.73 8.38
C ARG A 46 6.02 -7.78 7.58
N ASP A 47 4.98 -8.37 8.14
CA ASP A 47 3.69 -8.45 7.49
C ASP A 47 3.11 -7.03 7.35
N ASP A 48 3.31 -6.15 8.34
CA ASP A 48 2.83 -4.76 8.32
C ASP A 48 3.56 -3.94 7.25
N ILE A 49 4.89 -4.07 7.17
CA ILE A 49 5.69 -3.48 6.08
C ILE A 49 5.19 -3.96 4.71
N LYS A 50 4.88 -5.25 4.56
CA LYS A 50 4.35 -5.79 3.31
C LYS A 50 3.02 -5.12 2.95
N TRP A 51 2.13 -4.98 3.91
CA TRP A 51 0.83 -4.33 3.70
C TRP A 51 0.98 -2.85 3.30
N PHE A 52 1.85 -2.08 3.98
CA PHE A 52 2.10 -0.68 3.60
C PHE A 52 2.71 -0.55 2.20
N ARG A 53 3.55 -1.51 1.77
CA ARG A 53 4.09 -1.53 0.40
C ARG A 53 3.02 -1.79 -0.65
N GLU A 54 2.08 -2.68 -0.36
CA GLU A 54 0.93 -2.99 -1.21
C GLU A 54 -0.01 -1.77 -1.30
N LEU A 55 -0.36 -1.16 -0.17
CA LEU A 55 -1.17 0.07 -0.13
C LEU A 55 -0.50 1.22 -0.90
N ARG A 56 0.80 1.42 -0.72
CA ARG A 56 1.58 2.42 -1.48
C ARG A 56 1.50 2.17 -2.98
N THR A 57 1.57 0.90 -3.39
CA THR A 57 1.50 0.53 -4.80
C THR A 57 0.13 0.83 -5.38
N LEU A 58 -0.94 0.47 -4.68
CA LEU A 58 -2.31 0.78 -5.04
C LEU A 58 -2.54 2.30 -5.14
N ALA A 59 -2.13 3.06 -4.13
CA ALA A 59 -2.25 4.52 -4.14
C ALA A 59 -1.54 5.15 -5.35
N ARG A 60 -0.34 4.69 -5.70
CA ARG A 60 0.37 5.16 -6.90
C ARG A 60 -0.35 4.78 -8.20
N GLN A 61 -0.89 3.56 -8.29
CA GLN A 61 -1.65 3.13 -9.46
C GLN A 61 -2.92 3.96 -9.64
N ILE A 62 -3.63 4.28 -8.55
CA ILE A 62 -4.81 5.16 -8.56
C ILE A 62 -4.42 6.56 -9.05
N VAL A 63 -3.33 7.14 -8.54
CA VAL A 63 -2.84 8.45 -9.00
C VAL A 63 -2.51 8.43 -10.51
N ILE A 64 -1.88 7.36 -11.00
CA ILE A 64 -1.55 7.21 -12.42
C ILE A 64 -2.83 7.08 -13.26
N ALA A 65 -3.73 6.19 -12.88
CA ALA A 65 -4.99 5.95 -13.58
C ALA A 65 -5.81 7.24 -13.63
N THR A 66 -5.95 7.92 -12.50
CA THR A 66 -6.62 9.22 -12.40
C THR A 66 -6.04 10.26 -13.36
N ARG A 67 -4.70 10.34 -13.43
CA ARG A 67 -4.00 11.27 -14.32
C ARG A 67 -4.23 10.93 -15.79
N VAL A 68 -4.28 9.65 -16.13
CA VAL A 68 -4.56 9.16 -17.49
C VAL A 68 -6.01 9.43 -17.87
N THR A 69 -6.97 9.15 -16.99
CA THR A 69 -8.39 9.46 -17.21
C THR A 69 -8.59 10.95 -17.47
N ARG A 70 -7.97 11.82 -16.66
CA ARG A 70 -7.98 13.28 -16.89
C ARG A 70 -7.37 13.67 -18.24
N SER A 71 -6.26 13.04 -18.63
CA SER A 71 -5.63 13.31 -19.92
C SER A 71 -6.55 12.93 -21.08
N ASN A 72 -7.26 11.81 -20.97
CA ASN A 72 -8.16 11.29 -22.00
C ASN A 72 -9.49 12.06 -22.04
N SER A 73 -10.02 12.51 -20.89
CA SER A 73 -11.22 13.35 -20.84
C SER A 73 -10.98 14.73 -21.45
N ASN A 74 -9.75 15.23 -21.39
CA ASN A 74 -9.34 16.54 -21.89
C ASN A 74 -8.80 16.53 -23.33
N VAL A 75 -8.80 15.38 -24.00
CA VAL A 75 -8.75 15.33 -25.46
C VAL A 75 -10.10 15.90 -25.92
N THR A 76 -10.15 17.21 -26.12
CA THR A 76 -11.34 17.96 -26.54
C THR A 76 -11.79 17.51 -27.94
N GLU A 77 -13.02 17.87 -28.32
CA GLU A 77 -13.52 17.72 -29.71
C GLU A 77 -12.52 18.24 -30.76
N ASP A 78 -11.66 19.21 -30.38
CA ASP A 78 -10.52 19.71 -31.17
C ASP A 78 -9.52 18.64 -31.62
N ALA A 79 -9.47 17.44 -31.04
CA ALA A 79 -8.56 16.39 -31.53
C ALA A 79 -9.06 15.75 -32.84
N GLY A 80 -10.38 15.75 -33.06
CA GLY A 80 -10.97 15.42 -34.35
C GLY A 80 -10.61 16.48 -35.37
N ASP A 81 -10.80 17.76 -35.03
CA ASP A 81 -10.48 18.90 -35.89
C ASP A 81 -8.97 19.05 -36.14
N GLU A 82 -8.10 18.85 -35.14
CA GLU A 82 -6.63 18.83 -35.31
C GLU A 82 -6.16 17.67 -36.19
N PHE A 83 -6.80 16.50 -36.07
CA PHE A 83 -6.49 15.35 -36.92
C PHE A 83 -6.96 15.59 -38.36
N LEU A 84 -8.12 16.21 -38.54
CA LEU A 84 -8.62 16.67 -39.84
C LEU A 84 -7.69 17.75 -40.43
N ASP A 85 -7.27 18.74 -39.65
CA ASP A 85 -6.30 19.78 -40.05
C ASP A 85 -4.94 19.20 -40.45
N LEU A 86 -4.49 18.12 -39.79
CA LEU A 86 -3.27 17.38 -40.14
C LEU A 86 -3.40 16.60 -41.46
N ILE A 87 -4.59 16.09 -41.76
CA ILE A 87 -4.87 15.38 -43.01
C ILE A 87 -4.98 16.39 -44.16
N GLU A 88 -5.69 17.49 -43.96
CA GLU A 88 -5.91 18.55 -44.96
C GLU A 88 -4.67 19.44 -45.18
N GLY A 89 -3.79 19.54 -44.19
CA GLY A 89 -2.49 20.19 -44.30
C GLY A 89 -1.49 19.47 -45.21
N ASN A 90 -1.78 18.23 -45.63
CA ASN A 90 -1.08 17.58 -46.75
C ASN A 90 -1.80 17.97 -48.05
N GLU A 91 -1.16 18.80 -48.87
CA GLU A 91 -1.71 19.58 -50.01
C GLU A 91 -2.50 18.81 -51.10
N ASP A 92 -2.74 17.50 -50.96
CA ASP A 92 -3.41 16.63 -51.94
C ASP A 92 -4.73 15.98 -51.43
N VAL A 93 -5.22 16.33 -50.24
CA VAL A 93 -6.42 15.70 -49.65
C VAL A 93 -7.43 16.76 -49.17
N GLU A 94 -8.41 17.12 -50.02
CA GLU A 94 -9.65 17.77 -49.57
C GLU A 94 -10.61 16.67 -49.10
N LEU A 95 -10.93 16.65 -47.81
CA LEU A 95 -11.94 15.76 -47.26
C LEU A 95 -13.34 16.34 -47.55
N ASP A 96 -14.23 15.56 -48.16
CA ASP A 96 -15.64 15.93 -48.24
C ASP A 96 -16.32 15.85 -46.87
N GLU A 97 -17.51 16.44 -46.75
CA GLU A 97 -18.27 16.51 -45.50
C GLU A 97 -18.56 15.10 -44.91
N GLU A 98 -18.82 14.10 -45.76
CA GLU A 98 -19.13 12.72 -45.35
C GLU A 98 -17.86 12.03 -44.81
N MET A 99 -16.70 12.29 -45.42
CA MET A 99 -15.40 11.80 -44.95
C MET A 99 -14.96 12.48 -43.64
N ARG A 100 -15.30 13.76 -43.45
CA ARG A 100 -15.09 14.45 -42.16
C ARG A 100 -15.95 13.85 -41.06
N GLU A 101 -17.24 13.60 -41.32
CA GLU A 101 -18.13 12.96 -40.35
C GLU A 101 -17.63 11.55 -39.95
N VAL A 102 -17.19 10.73 -40.91
CA VAL A 102 -16.68 9.37 -40.64
C VAL A 102 -15.40 9.39 -39.80
N VAL A 103 -14.49 10.35 -40.05
CA VAL A 103 -13.24 10.47 -39.27
C VAL A 103 -13.54 10.95 -37.85
N THR A 104 -14.42 11.93 -37.69
CA THR A 104 -14.83 12.41 -36.36
C THR A 104 -15.53 11.32 -35.55
N GLU A 105 -16.41 10.53 -36.19
CA GLU A 105 -17.07 9.39 -35.55
C GLU A 105 -16.06 8.32 -35.10
N PHE A 106 -15.07 7.99 -35.94
CA PHE A 106 -14.03 7.01 -35.58
C PHE A 106 -13.12 7.48 -34.44
N VAL A 107 -12.76 8.77 -34.41
CA VAL A 107 -11.98 9.37 -33.32
C VAL A 107 -12.79 9.36 -32.02
N GLN A 108 -14.09 9.65 -32.11
CA GLN A 108 -14.98 9.62 -30.96
C GLN A 108 -15.18 8.19 -30.43
N GLU A 109 -15.38 7.19 -31.28
CA GLU A 109 -15.49 5.78 -30.88
C GLU A 109 -14.20 5.27 -30.21
N ALA A 110 -13.04 5.65 -30.73
CA ALA A 110 -11.75 5.31 -30.13
C ALA A 110 -11.57 5.95 -28.74
N LYS A 111 -12.03 7.19 -28.57
CA LYS A 111 -12.03 7.90 -27.28
C LYS A 111 -12.96 7.24 -26.27
N ASP A 112 -14.19 6.94 -26.67
CA ASP A 112 -15.20 6.31 -25.82
C ASP A 112 -14.72 4.92 -25.36
N SER A 113 -14.12 4.13 -26.26
CA SER A 113 -13.51 2.84 -25.91
C SER A 113 -12.29 2.99 -24.95
N ALA A 114 -11.51 4.06 -25.09
CA ALA A 114 -10.39 4.32 -24.18
C ALA A 114 -10.86 4.76 -22.79
N LEU A 115 -11.94 5.54 -22.71
CA LEU A 115 -12.56 5.97 -21.46
C LEU A 115 -13.19 4.78 -20.72
N GLU A 116 -13.96 3.95 -21.41
CA GLU A 116 -14.59 2.75 -20.83
C GLU A 116 -13.53 1.80 -20.22
N ARG A 117 -12.38 1.62 -20.90
CA ARG A 117 -11.25 0.84 -20.36
C ARG A 117 -10.66 1.45 -19.09
N GLN A 118 -10.63 2.77 -18.98
CA GLN A 118 -10.13 3.44 -17.78
C GLN A 118 -11.14 3.37 -16.63
N GLU A 119 -12.44 3.46 -16.92
CA GLU A 119 -13.50 3.26 -15.92
C GLU A 119 -13.43 1.86 -15.30
N MET A 120 -13.39 0.82 -16.13
CA MET A 120 -13.20 -0.56 -15.67
C MET A 120 -11.92 -0.74 -14.84
N ARG A 121 -10.83 -0.05 -15.22
CA ARG A 121 -9.57 -0.10 -14.47
C ARG A 121 -9.70 0.57 -13.11
N MET A 122 -10.42 1.69 -13.03
CA MET A 122 -10.67 2.41 -11.78
C MET A 122 -11.58 1.62 -10.82
N GLU A 123 -12.61 0.95 -11.35
CA GLU A 123 -13.45 0.03 -10.57
C GLU A 123 -12.62 -1.12 -9.97
N SER A 124 -11.78 -1.76 -10.79
CA SER A 124 -10.87 -2.81 -10.32
C SER A 124 -9.92 -2.30 -9.23
N LEU A 125 -9.35 -1.10 -9.37
CA LEU A 125 -8.47 -0.51 -8.36
C LEU A 125 -9.21 -0.16 -7.07
N TYR A 126 -10.47 0.27 -7.16
CA TYR A 126 -11.33 0.49 -6.01
C TYR A 126 -11.60 -0.81 -5.24
N GLU A 127 -11.97 -1.88 -5.93
CA GLU A 127 -12.21 -3.19 -5.30
C GLU A 127 -10.95 -3.76 -4.63
N GLU A 128 -9.80 -3.64 -5.29
CA GLU A 128 -8.50 -4.04 -4.73
C GLU A 128 -8.18 -3.24 -3.47
N LEU A 129 -8.36 -1.92 -3.49
CA LEU A 129 -8.14 -1.06 -2.33
C LEU A 129 -9.09 -1.39 -1.19
N LEU A 130 -10.38 -1.57 -1.47
CA LEU A 130 -11.39 -1.94 -0.48
C LEU A 130 -11.05 -3.27 0.19
N THR A 131 -10.67 -4.27 -0.60
CA THR A 131 -10.24 -5.57 -0.09
C THR A 131 -8.99 -5.43 0.78
N HIS A 132 -8.01 -4.64 0.33
CA HIS A 132 -6.76 -4.43 1.05
C HIS A 132 -6.95 -3.74 2.41
N VAL A 133 -7.87 -2.78 2.48
CA VAL A 133 -8.24 -2.07 3.72
C VAL A 133 -9.09 -2.95 4.63
N ALA A 134 -10.04 -3.71 4.09
CA ALA A 134 -10.96 -4.52 4.88
C ALA A 134 -10.34 -5.80 5.46
N THR A 135 -9.27 -6.33 4.83
CA THR A 135 -8.69 -7.63 5.21
C THR A 135 -7.68 -7.56 6.34
N ARG A 136 -7.30 -6.38 6.82
CA ARG A 136 -6.23 -6.26 7.81
C ARG A 136 -6.55 -5.33 8.96
N ASP A 137 -6.35 -5.86 10.17
CA ASP A 137 -6.51 -5.17 11.43
C ASP A 137 -5.21 -4.39 11.74
N ILE A 138 -4.99 -3.27 11.03
CA ILE A 138 -3.88 -2.35 11.29
C ILE A 138 -4.43 -1.12 12.00
N GLU A 139 -3.86 -0.81 13.15
CA GLU A 139 -4.06 0.46 13.84
C GLU A 139 -3.36 1.57 13.04
N LEU A 140 -4.13 2.25 12.19
CA LEU A 140 -3.74 3.55 11.63
C LEU A 140 -4.08 4.64 12.65
N GLU A 141 -3.29 5.71 12.69
CA GLU A 141 -3.71 6.90 13.42
C GLU A 141 -4.97 7.50 12.77
N ASP A 142 -5.87 8.10 13.55
CA ASP A 142 -7.17 8.61 13.07
C ASP A 142 -7.03 9.46 11.80
N GLY A 143 -6.02 10.33 11.75
CA GLY A 143 -5.75 11.17 10.57
C GLY A 143 -5.17 10.42 9.37
N GLU A 144 -4.50 9.29 9.56
CA GLU A 144 -3.99 8.44 8.46
C GLU A 144 -5.11 7.59 7.86
N LEU A 145 -6.01 7.08 8.71
CA LEU A 145 -7.19 6.34 8.30
C LEU A 145 -8.10 7.21 7.42
N ASP A 146 -8.32 8.47 7.82
CA ASP A 146 -9.10 9.43 7.05
C ASP A 146 -8.57 9.56 5.61
N TYR A 147 -7.26 9.69 5.41
CA TYR A 147 -6.69 9.77 4.06
C TYR A 147 -6.89 8.49 3.23
N VAL A 148 -6.87 7.31 3.86
CA VAL A 148 -7.12 6.04 3.16
C VAL A 148 -8.59 5.91 2.79
N LEU A 149 -9.50 6.31 3.68
CA LEU A 149 -10.94 6.33 3.42
C LEU A 149 -11.31 7.38 2.35
N ASP A 150 -10.69 8.55 2.38
CA ASP A 150 -10.82 9.57 1.35
C ASP A 150 -10.34 9.05 -0.02
N LEU A 151 -9.21 8.34 -0.05
CA LEU A 151 -8.71 7.74 -1.29
C LEU A 151 -9.72 6.74 -1.84
N LEU A 152 -10.28 5.89 -0.98
CA LEU A 152 -11.30 4.92 -1.35
C LEU A 152 -12.57 5.59 -1.87
N HIS A 153 -13.03 6.66 -1.19
CA HIS A 153 -14.17 7.45 -1.61
C HIS A 153 -13.95 8.12 -2.97
N PHE A 154 -12.84 8.83 -3.18
CA PHE A 154 -12.58 9.51 -4.45
C PHE A 154 -12.31 8.55 -5.61
N THR A 155 -11.74 7.37 -5.32
CA THR A 155 -11.57 6.32 -6.34
C THR A 155 -12.92 5.76 -6.78
N HIS A 156 -13.85 5.57 -5.84
CA HIS A 156 -15.23 5.14 -6.15
C HIS A 156 -16.01 6.17 -6.97
N LEU A 157 -15.81 7.46 -6.71
CA LEU A 157 -16.55 8.53 -7.39
C LEU A 157 -16.05 8.79 -8.82
N MET A 158 -14.82 8.39 -9.17
CA MET A 158 -14.25 8.64 -10.48
C MET A 158 -15.02 8.00 -11.65
N PRO A 159 -15.36 6.70 -11.61
CA PRO A 159 -16.21 6.07 -12.64
C PRO A 159 -17.61 6.69 -12.73
N LEU A 160 -18.12 7.28 -11.64
CA LEU A 160 -19.50 7.77 -11.54
C LEU A 160 -19.66 9.23 -11.99
N ASN A 161 -18.56 9.97 -12.06
CA ASN A 161 -18.56 11.41 -12.33
C ASN A 161 -17.48 11.72 -13.37
N SER A 162 -17.86 11.77 -14.65
CA SER A 162 -17.05 12.30 -15.74
C SER A 162 -16.81 13.82 -15.66
N VAL A 163 -17.00 14.41 -14.46
CA VAL A 163 -16.86 15.84 -14.16
C VAL A 163 -15.63 16.36 -14.87
N GLU A 164 -15.83 17.35 -15.75
CA GLU A 164 -14.81 18.03 -16.54
C GLU A 164 -13.56 18.30 -15.68
N LEU A 165 -12.60 17.39 -15.74
CA LEU A 165 -11.42 17.44 -14.90
C LEU A 165 -10.51 18.51 -15.48
N SER A 166 -10.64 19.75 -15.00
CA SER A 166 -9.77 20.87 -15.36
C SER A 166 -8.29 20.43 -15.41
N ASN A 167 -7.63 20.70 -16.54
CA ASN A 167 -6.23 20.32 -16.78
C ASN A 167 -5.25 20.92 -15.74
N LYS A 168 -5.64 22.01 -15.06
CA LYS A 168 -4.76 22.79 -14.17
C LYS A 168 -4.83 22.36 -12.71
N GLU A 169 -5.90 21.72 -12.28
CA GLU A 169 -6.08 21.32 -10.88
C GLU A 169 -5.87 19.81 -10.70
N LYS A 170 -5.19 19.43 -9.60
CA LYS A 170 -5.07 18.03 -9.22
C LYS A 170 -6.44 17.57 -8.73
N THR A 171 -6.86 16.39 -9.14
CA THR A 171 -8.10 15.83 -8.62
C THR A 171 -7.92 15.46 -7.14
N PRO A 172 -9.00 15.44 -6.34
CA PRO A 172 -8.94 15.00 -4.95
C PRO A 172 -8.29 13.61 -4.80
N ALA A 173 -8.58 12.68 -5.71
CA ALA A 173 -7.95 11.35 -5.74
C ALA A 173 -6.43 11.41 -5.96
N GLU A 174 -5.92 12.31 -6.82
CA GLU A 174 -4.48 12.49 -7.03
C GLU A 174 -3.78 13.04 -5.79
N GLU A 175 -4.40 14.01 -5.12
CA GLU A 175 -3.82 14.61 -3.92
C GLU A 175 -3.80 13.63 -2.76
N THR A 176 -4.93 12.98 -2.51
CA THR A 176 -5.06 11.99 -1.44
C THR A 176 -4.16 10.79 -1.68
N GLY A 177 -4.09 10.26 -2.92
CA GLY A 177 -3.20 9.15 -3.25
C GLY A 177 -1.71 9.48 -3.05
N LYS A 178 -1.29 10.72 -3.29
CA LYS A 178 0.07 11.19 -2.96
C LYS A 178 0.31 11.25 -1.46
N ARG A 179 -0.66 11.73 -0.67
CA ARG A 179 -0.56 11.76 0.79
C ARG A 179 -0.45 10.35 1.38
N VAL A 180 -1.31 9.43 0.94
CA VAL A 180 -1.26 8.01 1.35
C VAL A 180 0.10 7.40 0.99
N THR A 181 0.65 7.70 -0.19
CA THR A 181 2.00 7.23 -0.59
C THR A 181 3.09 7.68 0.40
N VAL A 182 3.05 8.95 0.83
CA VAL A 182 4.03 9.51 1.79
C VAL A 182 3.87 8.89 3.17
N ILE A 183 2.63 8.72 3.65
CA ILE A 183 2.34 8.05 4.92
C ILE A 183 2.92 6.64 4.91
N CYS A 184 2.66 5.87 3.85
CA CYS A 184 3.22 4.52 3.71
C CYS A 184 4.75 4.52 3.73
N GLU A 185 5.41 5.48 3.08
CA GLU A 185 6.88 5.58 3.08
C GLU A 185 7.43 5.82 4.48
N LEU A 186 6.87 6.79 5.22
CA LEU A 186 7.27 7.08 6.59
C LEU A 186 7.07 5.86 7.50
N ARG A 187 5.90 5.21 7.44
CA ARG A 187 5.60 4.02 8.25
C ARG A 187 6.51 2.84 7.93
N ILE A 188 6.84 2.64 6.66
CA ILE A 188 7.81 1.60 6.26
C ILE A 188 9.19 1.89 6.86
N GLU A 189 9.66 3.13 6.76
CA GLU A 189 10.97 3.54 7.30
C GLU A 189 11.04 3.34 8.83
N ASP A 190 10.00 3.73 9.56
CA ASP A 190 9.90 3.53 11.00
C ASP A 190 9.97 2.05 11.39
N LEU A 191 9.16 1.21 10.72
CA LEU A 191 9.12 -0.23 10.98
C LEU A 191 10.43 -0.94 10.60
N GLU A 192 11.10 -0.49 9.55
CA GLU A 192 12.42 -1.00 9.14
C GLU A 192 13.52 -0.58 10.13
N SER A 193 13.46 0.65 10.63
CA SER A 193 14.35 1.16 11.69
C SER A 193 14.19 0.33 12.97
N ASP A 194 12.96 0.08 13.40
CA ASP A 194 12.66 -0.79 14.53
C ASP A 194 13.27 -2.18 14.34
N LEU A 195 13.03 -2.83 13.20
CA LEU A 195 13.62 -4.14 12.90
C LEU A 195 15.16 -4.12 12.97
N SER A 196 15.79 -3.02 12.58
CA SER A 196 17.24 -2.85 12.63
C SER A 196 17.76 -2.76 14.07
N LEU A 197 17.09 -1.97 14.93
CA LEU A 197 17.38 -1.86 16.37
C LEU A 197 17.22 -3.21 17.07
N TRP A 198 16.14 -3.93 16.76
CA TRP A 198 15.91 -5.29 17.25
C TRP A 198 17.02 -6.26 16.85
N ARG A 199 17.53 -6.18 15.62
CA ARG A 199 18.64 -7.01 15.15
C ARG A 199 19.92 -6.74 15.95
N SER A 200 20.18 -5.47 16.26
CA SER A 200 21.32 -5.05 17.09
C SER A 200 21.21 -5.58 18.51
N ILE A 201 20.05 -5.41 19.17
CA ILE A 201 19.81 -5.89 20.54
C ILE A 201 19.95 -7.42 20.63
N VAL A 202 19.32 -8.16 19.72
CA VAL A 202 19.40 -9.63 19.71
C VAL A 202 20.83 -10.11 19.46
N SER A 203 21.60 -9.41 18.62
CA SER A 203 23.01 -9.77 18.37
C SER A 203 23.91 -9.58 19.59
N ARG A 204 23.55 -8.68 20.51
CA ARG A 204 24.30 -8.42 21.76
C ARG A 204 23.98 -9.41 22.89
N ILE A 205 22.86 -10.13 22.79
CA ILE A 205 22.42 -11.12 23.78
C ILE A 205 23.00 -12.52 23.47
N LYS A 206 23.45 -12.73 22.23
CA LYS A 206 24.13 -13.94 21.78
C LYS A 206 25.57 -13.98 22.27
#